data_AF-A0A8J3BRM5-F1
#
_entry.id   AF-A0A8J3BRM5-F1
#
_cell.length_a   1.000
_cell.length_b   1.000
_cell.length_c   1.000
_cell.angle_alpha   90.00
_cell.angle_beta   90.00
_cell.angle_gamma   90.00
#
_symmetry.space_group_name_H-M   'P 1'
#
loop_
_entity.id
_entity.type
_entity.pdbx_description
1 polymer ?
#
loop_
_entity_poly.entity_id
_entity_poly.type
_entity_poly.pdbx_seq_one_letter_code
_entity_poly.pdbx_strand_id
1 'polypeptide(L)' 'MADMATGAPSRTWLVSVDLPIEAASPTEAARQFWQYVAELGPAQLPVFVAPSDDELSLRAYVAGAEVNLDPEEDD' A
#
# COMPACT_ATOMS: atom_id res chain seq x y z
N MET A 1 -20.70 -37.51 7.07
CA MET A 1 -19.93 -36.70 6.11
C MET A 1 -19.65 -35.37 6.77
N ALA A 2 -18.46 -35.20 7.32
CA ALA A 2 -18.01 -33.93 7.88
C ALA A 2 -17.27 -33.17 6.78
N ASP A 3 -17.71 -31.94 6.54
CA ASP A 3 -17.14 -31.00 5.59
C ASP A 3 -15.76 -30.55 6.13
N MET A 4 -14.68 -31.03 5.51
CA MET A 4 -13.33 -30.58 5.83
C MET A 4 -13.05 -29.31 5.02
N ALA A 5 -13.33 -28.15 5.63
CA ALA A 5 -12.91 -26.86 5.13
C ALA A 5 -11.40 -26.88 4.85
N THR A 6 -11.04 -26.98 3.58
CA THR A 6 -9.66 -26.95 3.10
C THR A 6 -9.24 -25.48 3.01
N GLY A 7 -8.94 -24.86 4.15
CA GLY A 7 -8.41 -23.51 4.21
C GLY A 7 -6.89 -23.55 4.20
N ALA A 8 -6.25 -23.16 3.11
CA ALA A 8 -4.82 -22.83 3.14
C ALA A 8 -4.58 -21.75 4.23
N PRO A 9 -3.45 -21.78 4.95
CA PRO A 9 -3.17 -20.79 5.97
C PRO A 9 -3.23 -19.37 5.36
N SER A 10 -4.00 -18.47 5.97
CA SER A 10 -4.04 -17.07 5.57
C SER A 10 -2.68 -16.42 5.80
N ARG A 11 -2.10 -15.82 4.75
CA ARG A 11 -0.88 -15.02 4.87
C ARG A 11 -1.22 -13.62 5.39
N THR A 12 -0.40 -13.10 6.30
CA THR A 12 -0.48 -11.72 6.79
C THR A 12 0.34 -10.82 5.86
N TRP A 13 -0.21 -9.64 5.56
CA TRP A 13 0.40 -8.66 4.67
C TRP A 13 0.57 -7.33 5.40
N LEU A 14 1.70 -6.67 5.18
CA LEU A 14 1.91 -5.27 5.52
C LEU A 14 1.45 -4.43 4.33
N VAL A 15 0.64 -3.42 4.61
CA VAL A 15 0.08 -2.52 3.59
C VAL A 15 0.25 -1.09 4.08
N SER A 16 0.94 -0.28 3.28
CA SER A 16 1.17 1.13 3.58
C SER A 16 0.90 2.02 2.36
N VAL A 17 0.59 3.28 2.63
CA VAL A 17 0.59 4.36 1.63
C VAL A 17 1.66 5.34 2.10
N ASP A 18 2.64 5.61 1.24
CA ASP A 18 3.69 6.59 1.51
C ASP A 18 3.42 7.87 0.73
N LEU A 19 3.30 8.99 1.45
CA LEU A 19 3.03 10.31 0.88
C LEU A 19 4.02 11.31 1.45
N PRO A 20 4.92 11.88 0.64
CA PRO A 20 5.81 12.95 1.08
C PRO A 20 5.01 14.24 1.25
N ILE A 21 4.59 14.53 2.48
CA ILE A 21 3.79 15.71 2.82
C ILE A 21 4.67 16.75 3.50
N GLU A 22 4.80 17.92 2.86
CA GLU A 22 5.42 19.10 3.46
C GLU A 22 4.37 19.92 4.22
N ALA A 23 4.55 20.05 5.54
CA ALA A 23 3.61 20.78 6.40
C ALA A 23 4.31 21.50 7.55
N ALA A 24 3.72 22.60 8.01
CA ALA A 24 4.27 23.40 9.10
C ALA A 24 4.15 22.74 10.50
N SER A 25 3.33 21.69 10.63
CA SER A 25 3.15 20.96 11.89
C SER A 25 2.68 19.52 11.67
N PRO A 26 2.86 18.63 12.66
CA PRO A 26 2.35 17.24 12.58
C PRO A 26 0.83 17.16 12.40
N THR A 27 0.07 18.06 13.03
CA THR A 27 -1.40 18.11 12.89
C THR A 27 -1.81 18.44 11.46
N GLU A 28 -1.09 19.39 10.83
CA GLU A 28 -1.35 19.78 9.45
C GLU A 28 -0.95 18.67 8.47
N ALA A 29 0.16 17.98 8.72
CA ALA A 29 0.56 16.82 7.93
C ALA A 29 -0.53 15.73 7.95
N ALA A 30 -1.07 15.40 9.13
CA ALA A 30 -2.15 14.42 9.27
C ALA A 30 -3.44 14.85 8.55
N ARG A 31 -3.79 16.14 8.62
CA ARG A 31 -4.95 16.69 7.90
C ARG A 31 -4.78 16.54 6.38
N GLN A 32 -3.61 16.91 5.85
CA GLN A 32 -3.31 16.79 4.44
C GLN A 32 -3.27 15.33 3.96
N PHE A 33 -2.71 14.42 4.77
CA PHE A 33 -2.73 12.99 4.47
C PHE A 33 -4.16 12.49 4.20
N TRP A 34 -5.09 12.76 5.13
CA TRP A 34 -6.48 12.32 4.95
C TRP A 34 -7.17 13.03 3.79
N GLN A 35 -6.81 14.28 3.52
CA GLN A 35 -7.29 14.98 2.34
C GLN A 35 -6.83 14.28 1.05
N TYR A 36 -5.54 13.95 0.91
CA TYR A 36 -5.02 13.24 -0.27
C TYR A 36 -5.63 11.84 -0.43
N VAL A 37 -5.80 11.09 0.67
CA VAL A 37 -6.49 9.79 0.63
C VAL A 37 -7.92 9.93 0.10
N ALA A 38 -8.65 10.96 0.54
CA ALA A 38 -10.01 11.21 0.10
C ALA A 38 -10.11 11.70 -1.36
N GLU A 39 -9.18 12.56 -1.80
CA GLU A 39 -9.22 13.19 -3.12
C GLU A 39 -8.66 12.29 -4.24
N LEU A 40 -7.56 11.57 -3.99
CA LEU A 40 -6.87 10.77 -4.99
C LEU A 40 -7.39 9.32 -5.01
N GLY A 41 -7.57 8.74 -3.82
CA GLY A 41 -8.11 7.40 -3.63
C GLY A 41 -7.31 6.28 -4.29
N PRO A 42 -7.85 5.04 -4.31
CA PRO A 42 -7.14 3.84 -4.77
C PRO A 42 -6.85 3.82 -6.28
N ALA A 43 -7.46 4.72 -7.05
CA ALA A 43 -7.22 4.83 -8.49
C ALA A 43 -5.88 5.52 -8.81
N GLN A 44 -5.36 6.34 -7.90
CA GLN A 44 -4.18 7.17 -8.13
C GLN A 44 -3.10 6.97 -7.08
N LEU A 45 -3.46 6.62 -5.84
CA LEU A 45 -2.50 6.41 -4.78
C LEU A 45 -1.86 5.02 -4.89
N PRO A 46 -0.52 4.93 -4.89
CA PRO A 46 0.15 3.65 -4.74
C PRO A 46 -0.01 3.15 -3.31
N VAL A 47 -0.31 1.87 -3.18
CA VAL A 47 -0.15 1.12 -1.93
C VAL A 47 1.08 0.22 -2.05
N PHE A 48 1.89 0.18 -1.01
CA PHE A 48 3.02 -0.73 -0.93
C PHE A 48 2.62 -1.95 -0.11
N VAL A 49 2.85 -3.13 -0.67
CA VAL A 49 2.44 -4.40 -0.08
C VAL A 49 3.65 -5.31 0.05
N ALA A 50 3.84 -5.88 1.23
CA ALA A 50 4.85 -6.90 1.51
C ALA A 50 4.28 -8.00 2.41
N PRO A 51 4.74 -9.26 2.30
CA PRO A 51 4.49 -10.26 3.31
C PRO A 51 5.03 -9.80 4.68
N SER A 52 4.33 -10.09 5.77
CA SER A 52 4.82 -9.68 7.10
C SER A 52 6.10 -10.41 7.54
N ASP A 53 6.43 -11.53 6.90
CA ASP A 53 7.66 -12.29 7.11
C ASP A 53 8.81 -11.86 6.18
N ASP A 54 8.56 -10.95 5.25
CA ASP A 54 9.53 -10.46 4.27
C ASP A 54 9.25 -8.99 3.90
N GLU A 55 9.48 -8.10 4.86
CA GLU A 55 9.15 -6.67 4.73
C GLU A 55 9.95 -5.95 3.63
N LEU A 56 11.04 -6.55 3.14
CA LEU A 56 11.90 -5.97 2.10
C LEU A 56 11.42 -6.27 0.68
N SER A 57 10.49 -7.22 0.49
CA SER A 57 9.90 -7.51 -0.83
C SER A 57 8.70 -6.62 -1.16
N LEU A 58 8.76 -5.33 -0.77
CA LEU A 58 7.74 -4.33 -1.05
C LEU A 58 7.48 -4.21 -2.56
N ARG A 59 6.21 -4.31 -2.93
CA ARG A 59 5.71 -4.07 -4.29
C ARG A 59 4.64 -3.00 -4.26
N ALA A 60 4.65 -2.12 -5.26
CA ALA A 60 3.68 -1.06 -5.38
C ALA A 60 2.48 -1.52 -6.22
N TYR A 61 1.29 -1.12 -5.80
CA TYR A 61 0.05 -1.38 -6.52
C TYR A 61 -0.78 -0.10 -6.68
N VAL A 62 -1.30 0.14 -7.88
CA VAL A 62 -2.26 1.21 -8.18
C VAL A 62 -3.50 0.58 -8.80
N ALA A 63 -4.69 0.93 -8.29
CA ALA A 63 -5.95 0.31 -8.72
C ALA A 63 -5.96 -1.23 -8.68
N GLY A 64 -5.14 -1.85 -7.82
CA GLY A 64 -4.99 -3.29 -7.69
C GLY A 64 -4.06 -3.96 -8.71
N ALA A 65 -3.44 -3.19 -9.61
CA ALA A 65 -2.41 -3.68 -10.52
C ALA A 65 -1.01 -3.35 -9.97
N GLU A 66 -0.08 -4.30 -10.06
CA GLU A 66 1.32 -4.07 -9.70
C GLU A 66 1.93 -3.06 -10.67
N VAL A 67 2.65 -2.09 -10.13
CA VAL A 67 3.35 -1.06 -10.90
C VAL A 67 4.81 -1.00 -10.46
N ASN A 68 5.71 -0.86 -11.43
CA ASN A 68 7.10 -0.52 -11.12
C ASN A 68 7.16 1.01 -10.91
N LEU A 69 7.68 1.43 -9.77
CA LEU A 69 7.89 2.84 -9.45
C LEU A 69 9.38 3.21 -9.42
N ASP A 70 10.27 2.28 -9.80
CA ASP A 70 11.70 2.54 -9.90
C ASP A 70 11.99 3.43 -11.12
N PRO A 71 12.38 4.70 -10.92
CA PRO A 71 12.66 5.62 -12.02
C PRO A 71 13.88 5.19 -12.85
N GLU A 72 14.74 4.29 -12.36
CA GLU A 72 15.90 3.78 -13.10
C GLU A 72 15.55 2.64 -14.06
N GLU A 73 14.34 2.04 -13.97
CA GLU A 73 13.90 0.95 -14.86
C GLU A 73 12.96 1.43 -16.00
N ASP A 74 12.60 2.71 -16.03
CA ASP A 74 11.90 3.37 -17.14
C ASP A 74 12.92 3.81 -18.23
N ASP A 75 13.51 2.85 -18.96
CA ASP A 75 14.33 3.05 -20.18
C ASP A 75 13.63 2.52 -21.45
#